data_AF-A0A329T0P7-F1
#
_entry.id   AF-A0A329T0P7-F1
#
_cell.length_a   1.000
_cell.length_b   1.000
_cell.length_c   1.000
_cell.angle_alpha   90.00
_cell.angle_beta   90.00
_cell.angle_gamma   90.00
#
_symmetry.space_group_name_H-M   'P 1'
#
loop_
_entity.id
_entity.type
_entity.pdbx_description
1 polymer ?
#
loop_
_entity_poly.entity_id
_entity_poly.type
_entity_poly.pdbx_seq_one_letter_code
_entity_poly.pdbx_strand_id
1 'polypeptide(L)'
;MPSEPRHTLAARTRMLDAFKQGQDWLLVAHHNTIPATTSRRIVDSGSPEVKARGGARASNVKCTPEMEAALVDYVEENCLYTLVQLQQMIAFDFGVCLSTSLISQKLCDKLYTMKQVTFPKLLSLLLLLAANGVRKVAI
;
A
#
# COMPACT_ATOMS: atom_id res chain seq x y z
N MET A 1 -11.04 -8.14 -4.84
CA MET A 1 -11.77 -7.64 -3.65
C MET A 1 -11.38 -8.48 -2.44
N PRO A 2 -11.17 -7.89 -1.25
CA PRO A 2 -11.04 -8.67 -0.03
C PRO A 2 -12.32 -9.48 0.15
N SER A 3 -12.20 -10.79 0.26
CA SER A 3 -13.34 -11.64 0.60
C SER A 3 -13.74 -11.37 2.03
N GLU A 4 -15.05 -11.26 2.28
CA GLU A 4 -15.55 -11.14 3.65
C GLU A 4 -15.05 -12.32 4.50
N PRO A 5 -14.61 -12.05 5.75
CA PRO A 5 -14.23 -13.12 6.66
C PRO A 5 -15.39 -14.09 6.86
N ARG A 6 -15.11 -15.40 6.85
CA ARG A 6 -16.11 -16.47 7.05
C ARG A 6 -16.98 -16.32 8.30
N HIS A 7 -16.49 -15.61 9.31
CA HIS A 7 -17.25 -15.25 10.51
C HIS A 7 -17.15 -13.74 10.68
N THR A 8 -18.29 -13.08 10.85
CA THR A 8 -18.37 -11.63 11.00
C THR A 8 -17.64 -11.16 12.25
N LEU A 9 -17.12 -9.93 12.22
CA LEU A 9 -16.48 -9.32 13.38
C LEU A 9 -17.41 -9.33 14.60
N ALA A 10 -18.69 -9.01 14.40
CA ALA A 10 -19.70 -8.99 15.45
C ALA A 10 -19.87 -10.35 16.15
N ALA A 11 -19.86 -11.46 15.39
CA ALA A 11 -19.93 -12.80 15.96
C ALA A 11 -18.71 -13.12 16.85
N ARG A 12 -17.52 -12.73 16.40
CA ARG A 12 -16.26 -12.93 17.13
C ARG A 12 -16.19 -12.06 18.39
N THR A 13 -16.67 -10.82 18.31
CA THR A 13 -16.75 -9.89 19.46
C THR A 13 -17.69 -10.43 20.54
N ARG A 14 -18.92 -10.83 20.19
CA ARG A 14 -19.88 -11.40 21.16
C ARG A 14 -19.33 -12.61 21.92
N MET A 15 -18.66 -13.51 21.20
CA MET A 15 -18.02 -14.68 21.80
C MET A 15 -16.89 -14.28 22.74
N LEU A 16 -16.05 -13.31 22.36
CA LEU A 16 -14.94 -12.84 23.17
C LEU A 16 -15.42 -12.08 24.42
N ASP A 17 -16.53 -11.34 24.32
CA ASP A 17 -17.14 -10.67 25.47
C ASP A 17 -17.73 -11.68 26.47
N ALA A 18 -18.38 -12.75 25.98
CA ALA A 18 -18.84 -13.85 26.82
C ALA A 18 -17.68 -14.51 27.57
N PHE A 19 -16.53 -14.71 26.91
CA PHE A 19 -15.32 -15.22 27.56
C PHE A 19 -14.83 -14.28 28.68
N LYS A 20 -14.76 -12.96 28.42
CA LYS A 20 -14.35 -11.97 29.43
C LYS A 20 -15.29 -11.90 30.63
N GLN A 21 -16.57 -12.18 30.43
CA GLN A 21 -17.60 -12.21 31.48
C GLN A 21 -17.67 -13.56 32.22
N GLY A 22 -16.79 -14.52 31.89
CA GLY A 22 -16.79 -15.86 32.50
C GLY A 22 -18.00 -16.72 32.13
N GLN A 23 -18.71 -16.39 31.06
CA GLN A 23 -19.88 -17.12 30.56
C GLN A 23 -19.46 -18.31 29.68
N ASP A 24 -20.41 -19.20 29.35
CA ASP A 24 -20.18 -20.28 28.39
C ASP A 24 -20.07 -19.74 26.95
N TRP A 25 -18.86 -19.30 26.61
CA TRP A 25 -18.50 -18.74 25.32
C TRP A 25 -18.46 -19.79 24.19
N LEU A 26 -18.35 -21.09 24.51
CA LEU A 26 -18.42 -22.18 23.54
C LEU A 26 -19.85 -22.35 23.00
N LEU A 27 -20.85 -22.22 23.87
CA LEU A 27 -22.26 -22.18 23.47
C LEU A 27 -22.55 -20.95 22.59
N VAL A 28 -22.03 -19.78 22.95
CA VAL A 28 -22.14 -18.56 22.13
C VAL A 28 -21.50 -18.76 20.76
N ALA A 29 -20.32 -19.39 20.70
CA ALA A 29 -19.65 -19.70 19.43
C ALA A 29 -20.49 -20.64 18.54
N HIS A 30 -21.08 -21.69 19.12
CA HIS A 30 -21.95 -22.63 18.41
C HIS A 30 -23.15 -21.91 17.77
N HIS A 31 -23.83 -21.05 18.52
CA HIS A 31 -24.94 -20.24 17.99
C HIS A 31 -24.52 -19.25 16.90
N ASN A 32 -23.26 -18.81 16.90
CA ASN A 32 -22.70 -17.91 15.89
C ASN A 32 -21.97 -18.66 14.76
N THR A 33 -22.15 -19.99 14.67
CA THR A 33 -21.53 -20.88 13.67
C THR A 33 -20.01 -20.77 13.59
N ILE A 34 -19.36 -20.41 14.70
CA ILE A 34 -17.90 -20.36 14.82
C ILE A 34 -17.41 -21.74 15.29
N PRO A 35 -16.57 -22.45 14.51
CA PRO A 35 -16.03 -23.74 14.92
C PRO A 35 -15.19 -23.62 16.20
N ALA A 36 -15.29 -24.60 17.09
CA ALA A 36 -14.60 -24.59 18.39
C ALA A 36 -13.09 -24.34 18.30
N THR A 37 -12.43 -24.85 17.25
CA THR A 37 -11.00 -24.62 16.98
C THR A 37 -10.69 -23.15 16.67
N THR A 38 -11.56 -22.48 15.90
CA THR A 38 -11.48 -21.05 15.60
C THR A 38 -11.77 -20.23 16.85
N SER A 39 -12.79 -20.61 17.62
CA SER A 39 -13.16 -19.95 18.88
C SER A 39 -12.01 -19.94 19.87
N ARG A 40 -11.34 -21.08 20.04
CA ARG A 40 -10.17 -21.21 20.92
C ARG A 40 -9.03 -20.30 20.47
N ARG A 41 -8.69 -20.31 19.18
CA ARG A 41 -7.68 -19.40 18.63
C ARG A 41 -8.00 -17.92 18.86
N ILE A 42 -9.27 -17.53 18.76
CA ILE A 42 -9.69 -16.15 19.00
C ILE A 42 -9.49 -15.78 20.46
N VAL A 43 -9.95 -16.63 21.39
CA VAL A 43 -9.75 -16.45 22.83
C VAL A 43 -8.27 -16.38 23.18
N ASP A 44 -7.45 -17.31 22.69
CA ASP A 44 -6.01 -17.33 22.91
C ASP A 44 -5.32 -16.07 22.37
N SER A 45 -5.79 -15.56 21.22
CA SER A 45 -5.26 -14.32 20.63
C SER A 45 -5.79 -13.04 21.28
N GLY A 46 -6.86 -13.13 22.08
CA GLY A 46 -7.51 -11.99 22.74
C GLY A 46 -8.14 -10.95 21.80
N SER A 47 -8.20 -11.18 20.49
CA SER A 47 -8.71 -10.21 19.51
C SER A 47 -9.76 -10.83 18.57
N PRO A 48 -10.90 -10.15 18.38
CA PRO A 48 -11.91 -10.59 17.42
C PRO A 48 -11.50 -10.27 15.98
N GLU A 49 -10.43 -9.51 15.74
CA GLU A 49 -10.01 -9.12 14.41
C GLU A 49 -9.36 -10.26 13.62
N VAL A 50 -9.58 -10.25 12.31
CA VAL A 50 -8.87 -11.12 11.37
C VAL A 50 -7.69 -10.33 10.80
N LYS A 51 -6.48 -10.74 11.17
CA LYS A 51 -5.26 -10.16 10.60
C LYS A 51 -5.22 -10.39 9.09
N ALA A 52 -4.81 -9.37 8.34
CA ALA A 52 -4.55 -9.49 6.92
C ALA A 52 -3.53 -10.62 6.67
N ARG A 53 -3.82 -11.50 5.71
CA ARG A 53 -2.95 -12.63 5.38
C ARG A 53 -1.96 -12.21 4.29
N GLY A 54 -0.67 -12.42 4.56
CA GLY A 54 0.40 -12.12 3.61
C GLY A 54 0.82 -10.64 3.62
N GLY A 55 1.72 -10.30 2.72
CA GLY A 55 2.29 -8.96 2.62
C GLY A 55 3.68 -9.00 1.98
N ALA A 56 4.13 -7.85 1.47
CA ALA A 56 5.50 -7.68 1.04
C ALA A 56 6.43 -7.75 2.26
N ARG A 57 7.51 -8.51 2.15
CA ARG A 57 8.57 -8.54 3.18
C ARG A 57 9.60 -7.49 2.81
N ALA A 58 10.04 -6.69 3.78
CA ALA A 58 11.05 -5.64 3.54
C ALA A 58 12.32 -6.21 2.86
N SER A 59 12.76 -7.41 3.25
CA SER A 59 13.91 -8.10 2.66
C SER A 59 13.73 -8.52 1.19
N ASN A 60 12.51 -8.51 0.67
CA ASN A 60 12.20 -8.87 -0.72
C ASN A 60 11.84 -7.63 -1.57
N VAL A 61 11.94 -6.42 -1.00
CA VAL A 61 11.72 -5.17 -1.72
C VAL A 61 13.00 -4.82 -2.47
N LYS A 62 12.97 -4.97 -3.80
CA LYS A 62 14.13 -4.69 -4.66
C LYS A 62 14.41 -3.20 -4.87
N CYS A 63 13.37 -2.36 -4.81
CA CYS A 63 13.48 -0.92 -5.01
C CYS A 63 12.99 -0.24 -3.73
N THR A 64 13.90 0.39 -2.99
CA THR A 64 13.57 1.08 -1.74
C THR A 64 12.90 2.43 -2.02
N PRO A 65 12.20 3.03 -1.05
CA PRO A 65 11.60 4.36 -1.22
C PRO A 65 12.62 5.44 -1.63
N GLU A 66 13.88 5.32 -1.16
CA GLU A 66 14.96 6.24 -1.52
C GLU A 66 15.37 6.10 -2.99
N MET A 67 15.45 4.87 -3.51
CA MET A 67 15.69 4.61 -4.93
C MET A 67 14.53 5.13 -5.79
N GLU A 68 13.29 5.00 -5.31
CA GLU A 68 12.12 5.55 -6.01
C GLU A 68 12.17 7.08 -6.08
N ALA A 69 12.59 7.77 -5.01
CA ALA A 69 12.74 9.21 -5.00
C ALA A 69 13.81 9.66 -6.01
N ALA A 70 14.98 9.03 -5.99
CA ALA A 70 16.04 9.34 -6.96
C ALA A 70 15.60 9.13 -8.42
N LEU A 71 14.84 8.06 -8.70
CA LEU A 71 14.27 7.84 -10.04
C LEU A 71 13.32 8.97 -10.48
N VAL A 72 12.54 9.54 -9.56
CA VAL A 72 11.67 10.68 -9.85
C VAL A 72 12.52 11.92 -10.11
N ASP A 73 13.49 12.20 -9.25
CA ASP A 73 14.38 13.35 -9.37
C ASP A 73 15.12 13.35 -10.73
N TYR A 74 15.67 12.20 -11.16
CA TYR A 74 16.34 12.09 -12.48
C TYR A 74 15.39 12.39 -13.65
N VAL A 75 14.14 11.96 -13.55
CA VAL A 75 13.13 12.21 -14.61
C VAL A 75 12.66 13.66 -14.59
N GLU A 76 12.58 14.29 -13.41
CA GLU A 76 12.26 15.71 -13.27
C GLU A 76 13.39 16.61 -13.78
N GLU A 77 14.64 16.23 -13.56
CA GLU A 77 15.82 16.91 -14.11
C GLU A 77 15.90 16.79 -15.64
N ASN A 78 15.64 15.59 -16.18
CA ASN A 78 15.61 15.37 -17.62
C ASN A 78 14.69 14.21 -18.01
N CYS A 79 13.52 14.59 -18.54
CA CYS A 79 12.49 13.66 -18.97
C CYS A 79 12.83 12.89 -20.27
N LEU A 80 13.97 13.17 -20.92
CA LEU A 80 14.43 12.45 -22.10
C LEU A 80 15.26 11.21 -21.75
N TYR A 81 15.55 10.97 -20.46
CA TYR A 81 16.24 9.77 -20.05
C TYR A 81 15.43 8.51 -20.37
N THR A 82 16.09 7.57 -21.02
CA THR A 82 15.55 6.25 -21.28
C THR A 82 15.58 5.40 -20.01
N LEU A 83 14.71 4.39 -19.92
CA LEU A 83 14.70 3.45 -18.78
C LEU A 83 16.05 2.73 -18.57
N VAL A 84 16.83 2.54 -19.64
CA VAL A 84 18.18 1.94 -19.57
C VAL A 84 19.17 2.91 -18.93
N GLN A 85 19.08 4.21 -19.25
CA GLN A 85 19.92 5.23 -18.60
C GLN A 85 19.57 5.35 -17.11
N LEU A 86 18.27 5.38 -16.76
CA LEU A 86 17.85 5.39 -15.36
C LEU A 86 18.32 4.15 -14.59
N GLN A 87 18.32 2.97 -15.23
CA GLN A 87 18.89 1.75 -14.67
C GLN A 87 20.39 1.91 -14.38
N GLN A 88 21.15 2.49 -15.30
CA GLN A 88 22.59 2.72 -15.13
C GLN A 88 22.87 3.72 -14.01
N MET A 89 22.07 4.78 -13.90
CA MET A 89 22.19 5.78 -12.84
C MET A 89 21.93 5.15 -11.46
N ILE A 90 20.83 4.41 -11.31
CA ILE A 90 20.55 3.70 -10.05
C ILE A 90 21.63 2.67 -9.71
N ALA A 91 22.16 1.97 -10.70
CA ALA A 91 23.27 1.04 -10.48
C ALA A 91 24.54 1.77 -10.02
N PHE A 92 24.79 2.98 -10.50
CA PHE A 92 25.92 3.82 -10.10
C PHE A 92 25.75 4.36 -8.67
N ASP A 93 24.58 4.91 -8.33
CA ASP A 93 24.37 5.59 -7.05
C ASP A 93 24.10 4.62 -5.88
N PHE A 94 23.37 3.54 -6.14
CA PHE A 94 22.93 2.59 -5.10
C PHE A 94 23.58 1.21 -5.21
N GLY A 95 24.35 0.93 -6.26
CA GLY A 95 24.97 -0.39 -6.48
C GLY A 95 23.97 -1.50 -6.81
N VAL A 96 22.73 -1.16 -7.18
CA VAL A 96 21.64 -2.12 -7.44
C VAL A 96 21.19 -2.07 -8.89
N CYS A 97 21.21 -3.24 -9.55
CA CYS A 97 20.65 -3.38 -10.89
C CYS A 97 19.15 -3.70 -10.84
N LEU A 98 18.31 -2.67 -10.97
CA LEU A 98 16.86 -2.84 -11.12
C LEU A 98 16.51 -3.22 -12.56
N SER A 99 15.47 -4.01 -12.79
CA SER A 99 14.99 -4.25 -14.15
C SER A 99 14.28 -3.02 -14.71
N THR A 100 14.38 -2.77 -16.02
CA THR A 100 13.67 -1.66 -16.69
C THR A 100 12.16 -1.75 -16.51
N SER A 101 11.60 -2.95 -16.42
CA SER A 101 10.18 -3.18 -16.10
C SER A 101 9.81 -2.72 -14.68
N LEU A 102 10.66 -2.98 -13.69
CA LEU A 102 10.45 -2.50 -12.32
C LEU A 102 10.54 -0.97 -12.25
N ILE A 103 11.53 -0.37 -12.92
CA ILE A 103 11.67 1.09 -13.02
C ILE A 103 10.41 1.69 -13.67
N SER A 104 9.97 1.14 -14.80
CA SER A 104 8.74 1.59 -15.46
C SER A 104 7.52 1.47 -14.56
N GLN A 105 7.37 0.36 -13.83
CA GLN A 105 6.26 0.19 -12.90
C GLN A 105 6.27 1.26 -11.80
N LYS A 106 7.44 1.50 -11.19
CA LYS A 106 7.59 2.50 -10.13
C LYS A 106 7.32 3.91 -10.63
N LEU A 107 7.80 4.25 -11.82
CA LEU A 107 7.53 5.56 -12.43
C LEU A 107 6.07 5.72 -12.85
N CYS A 108 5.39 4.68 -13.33
CA CYS A 108 3.97 4.76 -13.69
C CYS A 108 3.07 5.13 -12.50
N ASP A 109 3.42 4.72 -11.28
CA ASP A 109 2.67 5.04 -10.07
C ASP A 109 2.94 6.48 -9.56
N LYS A 110 4.03 7.11 -10.01
CA LYS A 110 4.49 8.43 -9.54
C LYS A 110 4.29 9.55 -10.55
N LEU A 111 4.41 9.25 -11.84
CA LEU A 111 4.31 10.23 -12.92
C LEU A 111 2.86 10.34 -13.41
N TYR A 112 2.40 11.58 -13.58
CA TYR A 112 1.13 11.84 -14.27
C TYR A 112 1.26 11.50 -15.75
N THR A 113 0.84 10.31 -16.16
CA THR A 113 0.74 9.96 -17.57
C THR A 113 -0.45 10.67 -18.20
N MET A 114 -0.26 11.37 -19.32
CA MET A 114 -1.31 12.11 -20.05
C MET A 114 -2.55 11.26 -20.39
N LYS A 115 -2.44 9.93 -20.40
CA LYS A 115 -3.55 8.99 -20.59
C LYS A 115 -4.53 8.92 -19.39
N GLN A 116 -4.12 9.33 -18.19
CA GLN A 116 -4.96 9.37 -16.99
C GLN A 116 -5.56 10.75 -16.69
N VAL A 117 -5.34 11.71 -17.57
CA VAL A 117 -5.78 13.08 -17.41
C VAL A 117 -7.20 13.19 -17.94
N THR A 118 -8.17 12.87 -17.09
CA THR A 118 -9.53 13.39 -17.26
C THR A 118 -9.53 14.86 -16.82
N PHE A 119 -10.15 15.75 -17.62
CA PHE A 119 -10.30 17.19 -17.37
C PHE A 119 -10.32 17.66 -15.89
N PRO A 120 -11.06 17.03 -14.96
CA PRO A 120 -11.06 17.41 -13.55
C PRO A 120 -9.69 17.37 -12.86
N LYS A 121 -8.81 16.43 -13.22
CA LYS A 121 -7.46 16.35 -12.64
C LYS A 121 -6.54 17.45 -13.17
N LEU A 122 -6.71 17.83 -14.45
CA LEU A 122 -6.03 18.98 -15.07
C LEU A 122 -6.42 20.30 -14.39
N LEU A 123 -7.71 20.47 -14.09
CA LEU A 123 -8.21 21.65 -13.38
C LEU A 123 -7.65 21.74 -11.96
N SER A 124 -7.54 20.61 -11.25
CA SER A 124 -6.91 20.54 -9.93
C SER A 124 -5.42 20.89 -9.98
N LEU A 125 -4.68 20.37 -10.96
CA LEU A 125 -3.25 20.69 -11.13
C LEU A 125 -3.05 22.16 -11.53
N LEU A 126 -3.90 22.71 -12.41
CA LEU A 126 -3.92 24.14 -12.75
C LEU A 126 -4.23 25.02 -11.54
N LEU A 127 -5.20 24.61 -10.69
CA LEU A 127 -5.52 25.30 -9.45
C LEU A 127 -4.37 25.24 -8.45
N LEU A 128 -3.67 24.10 -8.33
CA LEU A 128 -2.49 23.95 -7.47
C LEU A 128 -1.30 24.80 -7.96
N LEU A 129 -1.05 24.82 -9.27
CA LEU A 129 0.00 25.66 -9.87
C LEU A 129 -0.35 27.15 -9.78
N ALA A 130 -1.63 27.51 -9.94
CA ALA A 130 -2.11 28.88 -9.76
C ALA A 130 -2.08 29.33 -8.29
N ALA A 131 -2.37 28.43 -7.34
CA ALA A 131 -2.32 28.69 -5.90
C ALA A 131 -0.89 28.85 -5.37
N ASN A 132 0.10 28.19 -6.00
CA ASN A 132 1.51 28.25 -5.62
C ASN A 132 2.34 29.34 -6.32
N GLY A 133 1.68 30.30 -7.00
CA GLY A 133 2.22 31.63 -7.32
C GLY A 133 3.72 31.76 -7.59
N VAL A 134 4.17 31.33 -8.77
CA VAL A 134 5.33 31.79 -9.57
C VAL A 134 6.45 32.52 -8.81
N ARG A 135 7.58 31.85 -8.56
CA ARG A 135 8.88 32.56 -8.50
C ARG A 135 9.39 32.74 -9.93
N LYS A 136 9.21 33.96 -10.45
CA LYS A 136 9.95 34.48 -11.60
C LYS A 136 11.45 34.24 -11.37
N VAL A 137 12.11 33.55 -12.30
CA VAL A 137 13.52 33.85 -12.58
C VAL A 137 13.50 34.66 -13.87
N ALA A 138 13.68 35.97 -13.69
CA ALA A 138 14.00 36.88 -14.77
C ALA A 138 15.51 37.17 -14.68
N ILE A 139 16.13 37.23 -15.86
CA ILE A 139 17.56 37.41 -16.19
C ILE A 139 18.36 36.11 -16.17
#